data_AF-A0A5B0GGH3-F1
#
_entry.id   AF-A0A5B0GGH3-F1
#
_cell.length_a   1.000
_cell.length_b   1.000
_cell.length_c   1.000
_cell.angle_alpha   90.00
_cell.angle_beta   90.00
_cell.angle_gamma   90.00
#
_symmetry.space_group_name_H-M   'P 1'
#
loop_
_entity.id
_entity.type
_entity.pdbx_description
1 polymer ?
#
loop_
_entity_poly.entity_id
_entity_poly.type
_entity_poly.pdbx_seq_one_letter_code
_entity_poly.pdbx_strand_id
1 'polypeptide(L)'
;MLFDGGFTFPNFLADIFSVFMFILWFWLFITVASDLFRRHDVSGWRKVLWVILLIVLPYIGIFAYLLTQHRGMAEREQARAKQMRDDLRQVVGFSAADEIEKLDRLKAAGSISEDEYSRLRARLVQ
;
A
#
# COMPACT_ATOMS: atom_id res chain seq x y z
N MET A 1 13.55 40.60 -18.34
CA MET A 1 14.65 40.77 -17.34
C MET A 1 15.19 39.41 -16.83
N LEU A 2 15.24 38.36 -17.66
CA LEU A 2 16.00 37.12 -17.40
C LEU A 2 16.92 36.73 -18.58
N PHE A 3 16.94 37.51 -19.65
CA PHE A 3 17.63 37.19 -20.91
C PHE A 3 18.49 38.39 -21.36
N ASP A 4 19.49 38.75 -20.56
CA ASP A 4 20.48 39.78 -20.94
C ASP A 4 21.86 39.17 -21.26
N GLY A 5 21.95 37.84 -21.32
CA GLY A 5 23.11 37.11 -21.81
C GLY A 5 22.74 36.43 -23.11
N GLY A 6 23.53 36.66 -24.17
CA GLY A 6 23.33 36.02 -25.48
C GLY A 6 23.23 34.49 -25.41
N PHE A 7 22.89 33.86 -26.54
CA PHE A 7 22.75 32.40 -26.65
C PHE A 7 24.09 31.70 -26.38
N THR A 8 24.35 31.42 -25.11
CA THR A 8 25.53 30.71 -24.63
C THR A 8 25.10 29.34 -24.13
N PHE A 9 25.98 28.35 -24.26
CA PHE A 9 25.69 26.98 -23.83
C PHE A 9 25.21 26.86 -22.36
N PRO A 10 25.77 27.60 -21.38
CA PRO A 10 25.26 27.59 -20.00
C PRO A 10 23.85 28.17 -19.87
N ASN A 11 23.53 29.26 -20.58
CA ASN A 11 22.19 29.86 -20.57
C ASN A 11 21.15 28.90 -21.17
N PHE A 12 21.50 28.24 -22.28
CA PHE A 12 20.64 27.21 -22.88
C PHE A 12 20.34 26.04 -21.93
N LEU A 13 21.36 25.55 -21.20
CA LEU A 13 21.15 24.52 -20.19
C LEU A 13 20.29 25.02 -19.02
N ALA A 14 20.53 26.25 -18.55
CA ALA A 14 19.75 26.86 -17.47
C ALA A 14 18.27 27.08 -17.86
N ASP A 15 18.00 27.43 -19.12
CA ASP A 15 16.66 27.61 -19.65
C ASP A 15 15.91 26.27 -19.73
N ILE A 16 16.55 25.23 -20.27
CA ILE A 16 15.98 23.87 -20.30
C ILE A 16 15.70 23.37 -18.88
N PHE A 17 16.65 23.56 -17.97
CA PHE A 17 16.49 23.16 -16.57
C PHE A 17 15.34 23.92 -15.89
N SER A 18 15.21 25.22 -16.13
CA SER A 18 14.11 26.03 -15.58
C SER A 18 12.75 25.57 -16.10
N VAL A 19 12.63 25.28 -17.40
CA VAL A 19 11.39 24.74 -17.99
C VAL A 19 11.07 23.36 -17.41
N PHE A 20 12.07 22.47 -17.30
CA PHE A 20 11.90 21.17 -16.66
C PHE A 20 11.41 21.31 -15.22
N MET A 21 12.03 22.21 -14.44
CA MET A 21 11.66 22.46 -13.05
C MET A 21 10.23 23.00 -12.93
N PHE A 22 9.82 23.87 -13.85
CA PHE A 22 8.46 24.41 -13.91
C PHE A 22 7.42 23.33 -14.22
N ILE A 23 7.69 22.46 -15.20
CA ILE A 23 6.83 21.33 -15.53
C ILE A 23 6.75 20.37 -14.33
N LEU A 24 7.90 20.03 -13.73
CA LEU A 24 7.98 19.16 -12.55
C LEU A 24 7.18 19.75 -11.38
N TRP A 25 7.28 21.05 -11.14
CA TRP A 25 6.54 21.76 -10.10
C TRP A 25 5.03 21.62 -10.30
N PHE A 26 4.53 21.92 -11.51
CA PHE A 26 3.10 21.77 -11.84
C PHE A 26 2.64 20.32 -11.73
N TRP A 27 3.45 19.37 -12.20
CA TRP A 27 3.15 17.95 -12.12
C TRP A 27 3.05 17.45 -10.68
N LEU A 28 3.99 17.83 -9.82
CA LEU A 28 3.97 17.50 -8.39
C LEU A 28 2.77 18.15 -7.69
N PHE A 29 2.46 19.41 -8.02
CA PHE A 29 1.30 20.09 -7.46
C PHE A 29 -0.01 19.35 -7.79
N ILE A 30 -0.23 18.99 -9.05
CA ILE A 30 -1.43 18.25 -9.49
C ILE A 30 -1.47 16.87 -8.83
N THR A 31 -0.34 16.16 -8.76
CA THR A 31 -0.24 14.82 -8.17
C THR A 31 -0.59 14.84 -6.68
N VAL A 32 0.01 15.76 -5.92
CA VAL A 32 -0.24 15.89 -4.48
C VAL A 32 -1.65 16.41 -4.21
N ALA A 33 -2.13 17.38 -4.98
CA ALA A 33 -3.51 17.84 -4.89
C ALA A 33 -4.49 16.68 -5.13
N SER A 34 -4.28 15.88 -6.18
CA SER A 34 -5.13 14.72 -6.50
C SER A 34 -5.13 13.69 -5.38
N ASP A 35 -3.97 13.37 -4.79
CA ASP A 35 -3.88 12.47 -3.64
C ASP A 35 -4.61 13.02 -2.40
N LEU A 36 -4.45 14.31 -2.12
CA LEU A 36 -5.10 15.01 -1.02
C LEU A 36 -6.64 15.05 -1.19
N PHE A 37 -7.14 15.25 -2.41
CA PHE A 37 -8.56 15.23 -2.69
C PHE A 37 -9.16 13.83 -2.60
N ARG A 38 -8.43 12.79 -3.06
CA ARG A 38 -8.85 11.38 -3.00
C ARG A 38 -8.97 10.84 -1.56
N ARG A 39 -8.27 11.47 -0.61
CA ARG A 39 -8.34 11.17 0.82
C ARG A 39 -9.63 11.75 1.43
N HIS A 40 -10.58 10.87 1.78
CA HIS A 40 -11.85 11.26 2.43
C HIS A 40 -11.73 11.43 3.95
N ASP A 41 -10.59 11.03 4.53
CA ASP A 41 -10.23 11.12 5.94
C ASP A 41 -9.78 12.52 6.38
N VAL A 42 -9.53 13.43 5.44
CA VAL A 42 -9.05 14.79 5.70
C VAL A 42 -10.18 15.80 5.55
N SER A 43 -10.42 16.63 6.58
CA SER A 43 -11.44 17.68 6.54
C SER A 43 -11.16 18.71 5.44
N GLY A 44 -12.21 19.23 4.78
CA GLY A 44 -12.09 20.15 3.65
C GLY A 44 -11.25 21.40 3.95
N TRP A 45 -11.39 21.97 5.15
CA TRP A 45 -10.57 23.09 5.63
C TRP A 45 -9.07 22.78 5.67
N ARG A 46 -8.72 21.56 6.08
CA ARG A 46 -7.31 21.11 6.12
C ARG A 46 -6.76 20.93 4.72
N LYS A 47 -7.59 20.50 3.75
CA LYS A 47 -7.20 20.44 2.34
C LYS A 47 -6.86 21.82 1.77
N VAL A 48 -7.67 22.84 2.07
CA VAL A 48 -7.42 24.22 1.61
C VAL A 48 -6.10 24.75 2.17
N LEU A 49 -5.82 24.55 3.46
CA LEU A 49 -4.55 24.97 4.07
C LEU A 49 -3.33 24.29 3.41
N TRP A 50 -3.44 22.99 3.09
CA TRP A 50 -2.41 22.25 2.38
C TRP A 50 -2.15 22.80 0.98
N VAL A 51 -3.20 23.15 0.24
CA VAL A 51 -3.06 23.75 -1.10
C VAL A 51 -2.34 25.10 -1.01
N ILE A 52 -2.70 25.96 -0.05
CA ILE A 52 -2.02 27.25 0.16
C ILE A 52 -0.53 27.03 0.47
N LEU A 53 -0.22 26.08 1.35
CA LEU A 53 1.15 25.78 1.73
C LEU A 53 1.98 25.25 0.56
N LEU A 54 1.39 24.42 -0.32
CA LEU A 54 2.04 23.93 -1.55
C LEU A 54 2.27 25.04 -2.59
N ILE A 55 1.42 26.06 -2.65
CA ILE A 55 1.60 27.19 -3.58
C ILE A 55 2.70 28.13 -3.08
N VAL A 56 2.69 28.48 -1.80
CA VAL A 56 3.63 29.45 -1.22
C VAL A 56 5.02 28.84 -1.02
N LEU A 57 5.09 27.57 -0.62
CA LEU A 57 6.33 26.87 -0.31
C LEU A 57 6.31 25.46 -0.91
N PRO A 58 6.51 25.29 -2.23
CA PRO A 58 6.26 24.02 -2.89
C PRO A 58 7.13 22.86 -2.39
N TYR A 59 8.45 23.05 -2.31
CA TYR A 59 9.33 22.00 -1.83
C TYR A 59 9.08 21.66 -0.36
N ILE A 60 8.93 22.68 0.49
CA ILE A 60 8.66 22.49 1.92
C ILE A 60 7.28 21.85 2.12
N GLY A 61 6.29 22.22 1.32
CA GLY A 61 4.95 21.67 1.38
C GLY A 61 4.88 20.21 0.94
N ILE A 62 5.67 19.83 -0.07
CA ILE A 62 5.81 18.42 -0.46
C ILE A 62 6.46 17.61 0.67
N PHE A 63 7.55 18.10 1.27
CA PHE A 63 8.21 17.40 2.38
C PHE A 63 7.34 17.31 3.63
N ALA A 64 6.67 18.40 4.00
CA ALA A 64 5.73 18.43 5.10
C ALA A 64 4.58 17.44 4.86
N TYR A 65 4.02 17.40 3.64
CA TYR A 65 2.95 16.47 3.28
C TYR A 65 3.40 15.02 3.43
N LEU A 66 4.59 14.68 2.92
CA LEU A 66 5.16 13.34 3.06
C LEU A 66 5.36 12.97 4.55
N LEU A 67 5.85 13.88 5.37
CA LEU A 67 6.03 13.67 6.81
C LEU A 67 4.70 13.52 7.57
N THR A 68 3.67 14.27 7.21
CA THR A 68 2.38 14.19 7.92
C THR A 68 1.52 13.02 7.44
N GLN A 69 1.60 12.68 6.16
CA GLN A 69 0.77 11.65 5.53
C GLN A 69 1.44 10.26 5.41
N HIS A 70 2.64 10.04 5.96
CA HIS A 70 3.33 8.73 5.91
C HIS A 70 2.59 7.60 6.65
N ARG A 71 1.70 7.93 7.60
CA ARG A 71 1.16 6.97 8.60
C ARG A 71 0.26 5.88 8.02
N GLY A 72 -0.27 6.03 6.81
CA GLY A 72 -1.20 5.05 6.24
C GLY A 72 -0.55 3.76 5.73
N MET A 73 0.76 3.72 5.46
CA MET A 73 1.40 2.52 4.88
C MET A 73 1.59 1.40 5.91
N ALA A 74 2.12 1.74 7.09
CA ALA A 74 2.39 0.76 8.14
C ALA A 74 1.11 0.15 8.74
N GLU A 75 0.07 0.97 8.96
CA GLU A 75 -1.20 0.49 9.52
C GLU A 75 -1.97 -0.41 8.52
N ARG A 76 -1.90 -0.11 7.21
CA ARG A 76 -2.56 -0.92 6.18
C ARG A 76 -1.84 -2.24 5.90
N GLU A 77 -0.52 -2.28 5.98
CA GLU A 77 0.22 -3.54 5.92
C GLU A 77 -0.14 -4.46 7.08
N GLN A 78 -0.18 -3.93 8.31
CA GLN A 78 -0.55 -4.73 9.48
C GLN A 78 -2.00 -5.23 9.40
N ALA A 79 -2.94 -4.39 8.95
CA ALA A 79 -4.32 -4.80 8.77
C ALA A 79 -4.48 -5.89 7.68
N ARG A 80 -3.80 -5.76 6.54
CA ARG A 80 -3.80 -6.77 5.47
C ARG A 80 -3.13 -8.07 5.88
N ALA A 81 -2.01 -8.00 6.59
CA ALA A 81 -1.32 -9.17 7.11
C ALA A 81 -2.18 -9.93 8.13
N LYS A 82 -2.98 -9.21 8.93
CA LYS A 82 -3.92 -9.82 9.86
C LYS A 82 -5.09 -10.50 9.14
N GLN A 83 -5.71 -9.85 8.16
CA GLN A 83 -6.76 -10.45 7.33
C GLN A 83 -6.29 -11.72 6.60
N MET A 84 -5.11 -11.67 5.97
CA MET A 84 -4.54 -12.84 5.28
C MET A 84 -4.31 -14.04 6.22
N ARG A 85 -3.90 -13.78 7.47
CA ARG A 85 -3.71 -14.83 8.48
C ARG A 85 -5.04 -15.43 8.94
N ASP A 86 -6.06 -14.61 9.13
CA ASP A 86 -7.38 -15.08 9.55
C ASP A 86 -8.06 -15.91 8.44
N ASP A 87 -7.97 -15.47 7.17
CA ASP A 87 -8.49 -16.22 6.02
C ASP A 87 -7.77 -17.57 5.84
N LEU A 88 -6.44 -17.59 5.95
CA LEU A 88 -5.66 -18.84 5.91
C LEU A 88 -6.05 -19.80 7.04
N ARG A 89 -6.27 -19.29 8.25
CA ARG A 89 -6.66 -20.11 9.40
C ARG A 89 -8.04 -20.73 9.22
N GLN A 90 -8.98 -19.99 8.61
CA GLN A 90 -10.32 -20.49 8.33
C GLN A 90 -10.32 -21.56 7.23
N VAL A 91 -9.57 -21.35 6.15
CA VAL A 91 -9.45 -22.32 5.04
C VAL A 91 -8.75 -23.60 5.50
N VAL A 92 -7.66 -23.49 6.28
CA VAL A 92 -6.97 -24.66 6.83
C VAL A 92 -7.86 -25.41 7.83
N GLY A 93 -8.63 -24.70 8.67
CA GLY A 93 -9.57 -25.31 9.60
C GLY A 93 -10.69 -26.09 8.90
N PHE A 94 -11.21 -25.59 7.78
CA PHE A 94 -12.21 -26.30 6.96
C PHE A 94 -11.60 -27.54 6.28
N SER A 95 -10.40 -27.40 5.70
CA SER A 95 -9.68 -28.50 5.06
C SER A 95 -9.36 -29.65 6.03
N ALA A 96 -8.97 -29.33 7.27
CA ALA A 96 -8.70 -30.35 8.29
C ALA A 96 -9.97 -31.12 8.70
N ALA A 97 -11.12 -30.44 8.80
CA ALA A 97 -12.40 -31.07 9.10
C ALA A 97 -12.85 -32.02 7.96
N ASP A 98 -12.73 -31.58 6.71
CA ASP A 98 -13.05 -32.38 5.52
C ASP A 98 -12.14 -33.62 5.39
N GLU A 99 -10.85 -33.48 5.69
CA GLU A 99 -9.89 -34.60 5.67
C GLU A 99 -10.16 -35.62 6.79
N ILE A 100 -10.58 -35.15 7.97
CA ILE A 100 -10.99 -36.03 9.07
C ILE A 100 -12.27 -36.80 8.68
N GLU A 101 -13.26 -36.16 8.06
CA GLU A 101 -14.48 -36.84 7.60
C GLU A 101 -14.14 -37.92 6.56
N LYS A 102 -13.20 -37.65 5.65
CA LYS A 102 -12.75 -38.62 4.65
C LYS A 102 -12.01 -39.80 5.30
N LEU A 103 -11.19 -39.55 6.32
CA LEU A 103 -10.54 -40.60 7.11
C LEU A 103 -11.54 -41.49 7.85
N ASP A 104 -12.59 -40.91 8.43
CA ASP A 104 -13.66 -41.67 9.10
C ASP A 104 -14.39 -42.61 8.12
N ARG A 105 -14.66 -42.14 6.90
CA ARG A 105 -15.26 -42.97 5.85
C ARG A 105 -14.35 -44.12 5.42
N LEU A 106 -13.03 -43.89 5.28
CA LEU A 106 -12.06 -44.93 4.93
C LEU A 106 -11.95 -46.00 6.01
N LYS A 107 -12.01 -45.59 7.28
CA LYS A 107 -12.06 -46.49 8.44
C LYS A 107 -13.35 -47.31 8.46
N ALA A 108 -14.50 -46.66 8.26
CA ALA A 108 -15.80 -47.34 8.22
C ALA A 108 -15.92 -48.34 7.05
N ALA A 109 -15.26 -48.06 5.93
CA ALA A 109 -15.15 -48.97 4.79
C ALA A 109 -14.15 -50.13 5.01
N GLY A 110 -13.45 -50.18 6.16
CA GLY A 110 -12.44 -51.20 6.47
C GLY A 110 -11.19 -51.11 5.59
N SER A 111 -10.98 -49.98 4.90
CA SER A 111 -9.86 -49.79 3.96
C SER A 111 -8.55 -49.44 4.66
N ILE A 112 -8.60 -49.04 5.93
CA ILE A 112 -7.45 -48.70 6.77
C ILE A 112 -7.62 -49.31 8.16
N SER A 113 -6.51 -49.68 8.80
CA SER A 113 -6.49 -50.21 10.18
C SER A 113 -6.64 -49.09 11.23
N GLU A 114 -7.01 -49.44 12.47
CA GLU A 114 -7.11 -48.49 13.59
C GLU A 114 -5.78 -47.79 13.91
N ASP A 115 -4.67 -48.51 13.79
CA ASP A 115 -3.33 -47.96 13.99
C ASP A 115 -2.96 -46.95 12.89
N GLU A 116 -3.38 -47.18 11.65
CA GLU A 116 -3.17 -46.22 10.55
C GLU A 116 -4.08 -44.99 10.67
N TYR A 117 -5.35 -45.19 11.04
CA TYR A 117 -6.29 -44.10 11.27
C TYR A 117 -5.82 -43.16 12.38
N SER A 118 -5.40 -43.70 13.53
CA SER A 118 -4.94 -42.90 14.67
C SER A 118 -3.69 -42.09 14.34
N ARG A 119 -2.73 -42.66 13.59
CA ARG A 119 -1.53 -41.96 13.12
C ARG A 119 -1.84 -40.83 12.14
N LEU A 120 -2.76 -41.06 11.19
CA LEU A 120 -3.14 -40.05 10.20
C LEU A 120 -3.94 -38.91 10.82
N ARG A 121 -4.89 -39.23 11.72
CA ARG A 121 -5.66 -38.23 12.46
C ARG A 121 -4.77 -37.35 13.35
N ALA A 122 -3.77 -37.94 14.01
CA ALA A 122 -2.82 -37.18 14.82
C ALA A 122 -2.01 -36.16 14.02
N ARG A 123 -1.76 -36.42 12.73
CA ARG A 123 -1.04 -35.50 11.83
C ARG A 123 -1.90 -34.33 11.34
N LEU A 124 -3.23 -34.49 11.30
CA LEU A 124 -4.17 -33.46 10.81
C LEU A 124 -4.63 -32.47 11.89
N VAL A 125 -4.50 -32.85 13.16
CA VAL A 125 -4.91 -32.04 14.32
C VAL A 125 -3.73 -31.26 14.92
N GLN A 126 -2.51 -31.51 14.43
CA GLN A 126 -1.26 -30.90 14.90
C GLN A 126 -0.97 -29.57 14.19
#